data_AF-A0A2K3DNE4-F1
#
_entry.id   AF-A0A2K3DNE4-F1
#
_cell.length_a   1.000
_cell.length_b   1.000
_cell.length_c   1.000
_cell.angle_alpha   90.00
_cell.angle_beta   90.00
_cell.angle_gamma   90.00
#
_symmetry.space_group_name_H-M   'P 1'
#
loop_
_entity.id
_entity.type
_entity.pdbx_description
1 polymer ?
#
loop_
_entity_poly.entity_id
_entity_poly.type
_entity_poly.pdbx_seq_one_letter_code
_entity_poly.pdbx_strand_id
1 'polypeptide(L)'
;MLLQRAGVNVYRKAPRAATAVHAMATQAGGPKKVLIVGGVAGGASCAARLRRMDEKAEITIFERGPYVSFANCGLPYYVGEIIKEQSALLVANAAKFNKWFNVDVKESTEVVSIDRQAKQVVARDVKTGAETTYPYDYLVLSPGGNAVRPPLPGVDLPGIFSVKTIPDANAIKNWIAEKDAKTAVVIGGGFIGLEMIENLVHRGIKTSLVEMLPQVMPPYDPEVVEPVHERLRAKGVELHLGDGVAGFEAGPGGKGLVVKTASGKAHAADLVVLAIGVKPETSLAKAAGLELGGRGGIKTDAHMRTSDPAIFAVGDAVEVKDYVTGEMTLIPLAGPANRQGRIVADVITGNEPSTFRGSQGTSVLGLFGMTLAATGASEKTLKRIKRDYKKVYLHINNHAGYYPGAKQIDMKLLFDPKDGKILGMQASGEDGVEKRVDVVAFALQKGATVFDLEEAELCYAPQFGSAKDPVNMIGMVAANVMRGMHPLTNWDELDLQQVAADPNAVLVDVREPAELEKVGKVAGCVNMPLSSLRQALGTLQDKDKKYYVYCQVGLRGYVATRQFLQNGFDAINVSGGYKSFQQIISPKL
;
A
#
# COMPACT_ATOMS: atom_id res chain seq x y z
N MET A 1 -51.05 -19.16 49.33
CA MET A 1 -52.27 -19.07 48.50
C MET A 1 -51.92 -18.21 47.30
N LEU A 2 -51.76 -18.80 46.10
CA LEU A 2 -52.80 -18.91 45.06
C LEU A 2 -53.30 -17.50 44.63
N LEU A 3 -53.39 -17.04 43.38
CA LEU A 3 -53.28 -17.60 42.02
C LEU A 3 -53.33 -16.41 41.02
N GLN A 4 -52.75 -16.61 39.82
CA GLN A 4 -53.18 -16.18 38.46
C GLN A 4 -53.57 -14.72 38.14
N ARG A 5 -52.89 -14.06 37.18
CA ARG A 5 -52.92 -14.17 35.68
C ARG A 5 -54.14 -13.54 35.00
N ALA A 6 -53.91 -12.41 34.33
CA ALA A 6 -54.38 -12.02 32.99
C ALA A 6 -53.49 -10.84 32.55
N GLY A 7 -52.73 -10.80 31.45
CA GLY A 7 -52.75 -11.56 30.22
C GLY A 7 -53.38 -10.76 29.09
N VAL A 8 -52.72 -9.74 28.53
CA VAL A 8 -52.78 -9.41 27.09
C VAL A 8 -51.46 -8.76 26.66
N ASN A 9 -50.81 -9.42 25.70
CA ASN A 9 -49.58 -9.03 25.03
C ASN A 9 -49.97 -8.54 23.62
N VAL A 10 -49.66 -7.30 23.24
CA VAL A 10 -49.84 -6.82 21.86
C VAL A 10 -48.57 -6.12 21.39
N TYR A 11 -47.54 -6.90 21.09
CA TYR A 11 -46.53 -6.49 20.10
C TYR A 11 -47.11 -6.76 18.71
N ARG A 12 -47.49 -5.69 18.00
CA ARG A 12 -47.81 -5.73 16.57
C ARG A 12 -46.61 -6.29 15.81
N LYS A 13 -46.75 -7.51 15.29
CA LYS A 13 -45.86 -8.06 14.24
C LYS A 13 -45.97 -7.17 13.01
N ALA A 14 -44.90 -6.46 12.68
CA ALA A 14 -44.68 -5.98 11.32
C ALA A 14 -44.61 -7.19 10.38
N PRO A 15 -45.17 -7.13 9.16
CA PRO A 15 -45.10 -8.25 8.24
C PRO A 15 -43.63 -8.48 7.86
N ARG A 16 -43.13 -9.69 8.15
CA ARG A 16 -41.90 -10.19 7.55
C ARG A 16 -42.12 -10.20 6.05
N ALA A 17 -41.50 -9.26 5.33
CA ALA A 17 -41.23 -9.45 3.92
C ALA A 17 -40.34 -10.69 3.82
N ALA A 18 -40.95 -11.83 3.53
CA ALA A 18 -40.22 -13.00 3.09
C ALA A 18 -39.59 -12.59 1.77
N THR A 19 -38.30 -12.23 1.81
CA THR A 19 -37.50 -12.06 0.61
C THR A 19 -37.51 -13.42 -0.07
N ALA A 20 -38.32 -13.52 -1.13
CA ALA A 20 -38.33 -14.66 -2.01
C ALA A 20 -36.88 -14.86 -2.47
N VAL A 21 -36.27 -15.95 -2.00
CA VAL A 21 -35.08 -16.51 -2.64
C VAL A 21 -35.52 -16.74 -4.08
N HIS A 22 -35.07 -15.88 -4.99
CA HIS A 22 -35.20 -16.10 -6.42
C HIS A 22 -34.35 -17.34 -6.71
N ALA A 23 -34.98 -18.51 -6.61
CA ALA A 23 -34.58 -19.68 -7.37
C ALA A 23 -34.79 -19.28 -8.84
N MET A 24 -33.79 -18.62 -9.42
CA MET A 24 -33.69 -18.52 -10.87
C MET A 24 -33.67 -19.94 -11.40
N ALA A 25 -34.67 -20.23 -12.22
CA ALA A 25 -34.82 -21.48 -12.93
C ALA A 25 -33.47 -21.89 -13.54
N THR A 26 -32.96 -23.03 -13.10
CA THR A 26 -31.86 -23.73 -13.73
C THR A 26 -32.27 -24.00 -15.17
N GLN A 27 -31.69 -23.26 -16.12
CA GLN A 27 -31.70 -23.71 -17.51
C GLN A 27 -31.08 -25.11 -17.56
N ALA A 28 -31.76 -26.01 -18.27
CA ALA A 28 -31.38 -27.39 -18.46
C ALA A 28 -30.01 -27.49 -19.16
N GLY A 29 -28.96 -27.63 -18.37
CA GLY A 29 -27.58 -27.88 -18.78
C GLY A 29 -26.91 -28.74 -17.72
N GLY A 30 -25.91 -29.53 -18.11
CA GLY A 30 -25.10 -30.32 -17.17
C GLY A 30 -24.37 -29.44 -16.14
N PRO A 31 -23.68 -30.06 -15.17
CA PRO A 31 -22.86 -29.31 -14.21
C PRO A 31 -21.83 -28.43 -14.93
N LYS A 32 -21.73 -27.16 -14.53
CA LYS A 32 -20.76 -26.22 -15.12
C LYS A 32 -19.34 -26.68 -14.80
N LYS A 33 -18.48 -26.78 -15.81
CA LYS A 33 -17.06 -27.08 -15.65
C LYS A 33 -16.25 -25.80 -15.57
N VAL A 34 -15.68 -25.51 -14.40
CA VAL A 34 -14.88 -24.32 -14.15
C VAL A 34 -13.44 -24.71 -13.85
N LEU A 35 -12.53 -24.29 -14.72
CA LEU A 35 -11.10 -24.47 -14.53
C LEU A 35 -10.46 -23.16 -14.04
N ILE A 36 -9.56 -23.26 -13.07
CA ILE A 36 -8.89 -22.11 -12.44
C ILE A 36 -7.38 -22.33 -12.51
N VAL A 37 -6.65 -21.38 -13.10
CA VAL A 37 -5.19 -21.41 -13.24
C VAL A 37 -4.56 -20.51 -12.19
N GLY A 38 -3.88 -21.11 -11.20
CA GLY A 38 -3.29 -20.44 -10.05
C GLY A 38 -4.14 -20.60 -8.79
N GLY A 39 -3.57 -21.24 -7.75
CA GLY A 39 -4.30 -21.66 -6.55
C GLY A 39 -4.11 -20.79 -5.31
N VAL A 40 -3.66 -19.54 -5.46
CA VAL A 40 -3.39 -18.60 -4.36
C VAL A 40 -4.51 -17.53 -4.31
N ALA A 41 -4.20 -16.25 -4.08
CA ALA A 41 -5.18 -15.23 -3.70
C ALA A 41 -6.46 -15.17 -4.58
N GLY A 42 -6.32 -14.92 -5.88
CA GLY A 42 -7.46 -14.77 -6.79
C GLY A 42 -8.22 -16.08 -7.03
N GLY A 43 -7.50 -17.11 -7.47
CA GLY A 43 -8.08 -18.41 -7.81
C GLY A 43 -8.71 -19.14 -6.63
N ALA A 44 -8.06 -19.17 -5.46
CA ALA A 44 -8.60 -19.79 -4.24
C ALA A 44 -9.87 -19.08 -3.76
N SER A 45 -9.88 -17.73 -3.79
CA SER A 45 -11.05 -16.93 -3.44
C SER A 45 -12.23 -17.23 -4.38
N CYS A 46 -11.95 -17.32 -5.68
CA CYS A 46 -12.93 -17.69 -6.70
C CYS A 46 -13.51 -19.09 -6.45
N ALA A 47 -12.65 -20.11 -6.31
CA ALA A 47 -13.06 -21.50 -6.10
C ALA A 47 -13.95 -21.67 -4.86
N ALA A 48 -13.52 -21.11 -3.73
CA ALA A 48 -14.27 -21.20 -2.48
C ALA A 48 -15.62 -20.47 -2.58
N ARG A 49 -15.70 -19.35 -3.31
CA ARG A 49 -16.97 -18.65 -3.55
C ARG A 49 -17.87 -19.44 -4.51
N LEU A 50 -17.33 -19.97 -5.61
CA LEU A 50 -18.09 -20.75 -6.59
C LEU A 50 -18.80 -21.93 -5.93
N ARG A 51 -18.10 -22.72 -5.12
CA ARG A 51 -18.74 -23.84 -4.41
C ARG A 51 -19.91 -23.40 -3.53
N ARG A 52 -19.76 -22.30 -2.79
CA ARG A 52 -20.86 -21.77 -1.94
C ARG A 52 -22.08 -21.30 -2.74
N MET A 53 -21.92 -21.09 -4.04
CA MET A 53 -22.96 -20.57 -4.92
C MET A 53 -23.57 -21.65 -5.82
N ASP A 54 -22.83 -22.71 -6.15
CA ASP A 54 -23.29 -23.80 -6.99
C ASP A 54 -22.67 -25.14 -6.55
N GLU A 55 -23.47 -25.99 -5.90
CA GLU A 55 -23.04 -27.32 -5.46
C GLU A 55 -22.91 -28.35 -6.59
N LYS A 56 -23.39 -28.05 -7.79
CA LYS A 56 -23.26 -28.95 -8.93
C LYS A 56 -22.06 -28.62 -9.80
N ALA A 57 -21.48 -27.43 -9.69
CA ALA A 57 -20.30 -27.06 -10.46
C ALA A 57 -19.13 -28.03 -10.23
N GLU A 58 -18.49 -28.44 -11.33
CA GLU A 58 -17.21 -29.16 -11.32
C GLU A 58 -16.10 -28.11 -11.33
N ILE A 59 -15.32 -28.03 -10.25
CA ILE A 59 -14.31 -26.99 -10.06
C ILE A 59 -12.95 -27.65 -9.94
N THR A 60 -12.01 -27.25 -10.81
CA THR A 60 -10.62 -27.72 -10.77
C THR A 60 -9.66 -26.54 -10.69
N ILE A 61 -8.75 -26.56 -9.72
CA ILE A 61 -7.63 -25.63 -9.61
C ILE A 61 -6.36 -26.31 -10.11
N PHE A 62 -5.62 -25.64 -11.00
CA PHE A 62 -4.27 -26.01 -11.40
C PHE A 62 -3.26 -25.09 -10.72
N GLU A 63 -2.30 -25.68 -10.01
CA GLU A 63 -1.20 -24.96 -9.37
C GLU A 63 0.12 -25.61 -9.77
N ARG A 64 0.98 -24.85 -10.44
CA ARG A 64 2.29 -25.34 -10.89
C ARG A 64 3.22 -25.65 -9.71
N GLY A 65 3.05 -24.92 -8.61
CA GLY A 65 3.81 -25.13 -7.38
C GLY A 65 3.27 -26.30 -6.56
N PRO A 66 3.99 -26.68 -5.49
CA PRO A 66 3.58 -27.75 -4.59
C PRO A 66 2.55 -27.32 -3.53
N TYR A 67 2.13 -26.05 -3.50
CA TYR A 67 1.24 -25.53 -2.48
C TYR A 67 0.19 -24.59 -3.06
N VAL A 68 -1.07 -24.78 -2.67
CA VAL A 68 -2.15 -23.81 -2.87
C VAL A 68 -2.40 -22.97 -1.62
N SER A 69 -2.98 -21.78 -1.78
CA SER A 69 -3.48 -20.94 -0.68
C SER A 69 -2.47 -20.71 0.45
N PHE A 70 -1.23 -20.46 0.08
CA PHE A 70 -0.21 -20.05 1.03
C PHE A 70 -0.14 -18.52 1.17
N ALA A 71 0.34 -18.06 2.33
CA ALA A 71 0.46 -16.65 2.65
C ALA A 71 1.77 -16.07 2.07
N ASN A 72 1.73 -15.59 0.81
CA ASN A 72 2.87 -14.90 0.17
C ASN A 72 3.46 -13.78 1.06
N CYS A 73 2.58 -12.99 1.68
CA CYS A 73 2.97 -11.89 2.57
C CYS A 73 3.70 -12.36 3.84
N GLY A 74 3.60 -13.64 4.20
CA GLY A 74 4.31 -14.23 5.33
C GLY A 74 5.74 -14.67 5.01
N LEU A 75 6.15 -14.68 3.73
CA LEU A 75 7.44 -15.25 3.31
C LEU A 75 8.65 -14.50 3.91
N PRO A 76 8.73 -13.15 3.89
CA PRO A 76 9.85 -12.45 4.53
C PRO A 76 9.94 -12.75 6.02
N TYR A 77 8.80 -12.77 6.72
CA TYR A 77 8.73 -13.08 8.16
C TYR A 77 9.11 -14.52 8.48
N TYR A 78 8.89 -15.45 7.55
CA TYR A 78 9.37 -16.82 7.67
C TYR A 78 10.87 -16.93 7.44
N VAL A 79 11.43 -16.18 6.48
CA VAL A 79 12.89 -16.06 6.28
C VAL A 79 13.56 -15.48 7.52
N GLY A 80 12.95 -14.45 8.13
CA GLY A 80 13.42 -13.81 9.36
C GLY A 80 13.18 -14.60 10.65
N GLU A 81 12.58 -15.78 10.59
CA GLU A 81 12.25 -16.63 11.74
C GLU A 81 11.28 -16.00 12.75
N ILE A 82 10.58 -14.93 12.37
CA ILE A 82 9.44 -14.38 13.11
C ILE A 82 8.26 -15.35 13.03
N ILE A 83 7.96 -15.83 11.82
CA ILE A 83 7.14 -17.03 11.62
C ILE A 83 8.10 -18.22 11.63
N LYS A 84 7.99 -19.08 12.64
CA LYS A 84 8.93 -20.20 12.83
C LYS A 84 8.58 -21.41 11.95
N GLU A 85 7.30 -21.74 11.90
CA GLU A 85 6.80 -22.95 11.24
C GLU A 85 6.29 -22.65 9.83
N GLN A 86 6.78 -23.40 8.82
CA GLN A 86 6.31 -23.26 7.43
C GLN A 86 4.80 -23.56 7.31
N SER A 87 4.28 -24.47 8.15
CA SER A 87 2.87 -24.84 8.15
C SER A 87 1.94 -23.66 8.48
N ALA A 88 2.41 -22.66 9.23
CA ALA A 88 1.65 -21.44 9.51
C ALA A 88 1.42 -20.59 8.26
N LEU A 89 2.23 -20.78 7.21
CA LEU A 89 2.03 -20.13 5.91
C LEU A 89 0.94 -20.81 5.07
N LEU A 90 0.54 -22.04 5.39
CA LEU A 90 -0.45 -22.81 4.65
C LEU A 90 -1.86 -22.53 5.19
N VAL A 91 -2.52 -21.49 4.67
CA VAL A 91 -3.88 -21.09 5.11
C VAL A 91 -4.92 -22.16 4.74
N ALA A 92 -4.71 -22.82 3.60
CA ALA A 92 -5.43 -24.02 3.18
C ALA A 92 -4.48 -24.94 2.38
N ASN A 93 -4.97 -26.10 1.98
CA ASN A 93 -4.26 -27.08 1.15
C ASN A 93 -5.26 -27.85 0.28
N ALA A 94 -4.76 -28.66 -0.66
CA ALA A 94 -5.60 -29.47 -1.54
C ALA A 94 -6.64 -30.33 -0.80
N ALA A 95 -6.25 -31.02 0.28
CA ALA A 95 -7.14 -31.85 1.07
C ALA A 95 -8.29 -31.06 1.71
N LYS A 96 -8.03 -29.86 2.22
CA LYS A 96 -9.04 -28.97 2.78
C LYS A 96 -9.99 -28.45 1.69
N PHE A 97 -9.47 -28.08 0.52
CA PHE A 97 -10.30 -27.69 -0.63
C PHE A 97 -11.23 -28.81 -1.07
N ASN A 98 -10.72 -30.02 -1.19
CA ASN A 98 -11.54 -31.17 -1.55
C ASN A 98 -12.61 -31.45 -0.48
N LYS A 99 -12.21 -31.58 0.79
CA LYS A 99 -13.14 -31.96 1.87
C LYS A 99 -14.22 -30.91 2.16
N TRP A 100 -13.86 -29.62 2.13
CA TRP A 100 -14.79 -28.54 2.53
C TRP A 100 -15.51 -27.94 1.34
N PHE A 101 -14.88 -27.93 0.18
CA PHE A 101 -15.41 -27.24 -0.98
C PHE A 101 -15.62 -28.13 -2.20
N ASN A 102 -15.41 -29.46 -2.11
CA ASN A 102 -15.52 -30.37 -3.25
C ASN A 102 -14.85 -29.80 -4.52
N VAL A 103 -13.64 -29.26 -4.34
CA VAL A 103 -12.81 -28.71 -5.41
C VAL A 103 -11.67 -29.70 -5.65
N ASP A 104 -11.47 -30.08 -6.91
CA ASP A 104 -10.30 -30.84 -7.32
C ASP A 104 -9.11 -29.89 -7.42
N VAL A 105 -7.99 -30.22 -6.77
CA VAL A 105 -6.79 -29.39 -6.77
C VAL A 105 -5.64 -30.21 -7.31
N LYS A 106 -5.06 -29.74 -8.40
CA LYS A 106 -3.92 -30.34 -9.08
C LYS A 106 -2.67 -29.50 -8.81
N GLU A 107 -1.99 -29.83 -7.72
CA GLU A 107 -0.67 -29.29 -7.37
C GLU A 107 0.41 -29.87 -8.30
N SER A 108 1.56 -29.20 -8.41
CA SER A 108 2.63 -29.57 -9.34
C SER A 108 2.14 -29.77 -10.78
N THR A 109 1.10 -29.03 -11.20
CA THR A 109 0.48 -29.15 -12.52
C THR A 109 0.40 -27.77 -13.18
N GLU A 110 1.10 -27.60 -14.28
CA GLU A 110 1.18 -26.33 -15.03
C GLU A 110 0.24 -26.37 -16.23
N VAL A 111 -0.64 -25.38 -16.37
CA VAL A 111 -1.36 -25.19 -17.64
C VAL A 111 -0.39 -24.58 -18.65
N VAL A 112 -0.22 -25.23 -19.80
CA VAL A 112 0.79 -24.87 -20.81
C VAL A 112 0.17 -24.32 -22.10
N SER A 113 -1.11 -24.60 -22.37
CA SER A 113 -1.84 -24.01 -23.50
C SER A 113 -3.34 -23.89 -23.23
N ILE A 114 -3.97 -22.96 -23.95
CA ILE A 114 -5.42 -22.73 -23.96
C ILE A 114 -5.88 -22.76 -25.41
N ASP A 115 -6.79 -23.68 -25.72
CA ASP A 115 -7.54 -23.68 -26.98
C ASP A 115 -8.92 -23.10 -26.71
N ARG A 116 -9.14 -21.88 -27.21
CA ARG A 116 -10.39 -21.13 -27.02
C ARG A 116 -11.53 -21.66 -27.86
N GLN A 117 -11.23 -22.18 -29.06
CA GLN A 117 -12.27 -22.66 -29.99
C GLN A 117 -12.83 -23.99 -29.50
N ALA A 118 -11.95 -24.91 -29.09
CA ALA A 118 -12.35 -26.19 -28.51
C ALA A 118 -12.72 -26.10 -27.02
N LYS A 119 -12.56 -24.92 -26.39
CA LYS A 119 -12.77 -24.68 -24.95
C LYS A 119 -12.09 -25.72 -24.06
N GLN A 120 -10.77 -25.85 -24.23
CA GLN A 120 -9.96 -26.78 -23.46
C GLN A 120 -8.60 -26.19 -23.10
N VAL A 121 -8.00 -26.71 -22.05
CA VAL A 121 -6.61 -26.40 -21.65
C VAL A 121 -5.77 -27.67 -21.67
N VAL A 122 -4.48 -27.53 -21.97
CA VAL A 122 -3.50 -28.60 -21.76
C VAL A 122 -2.75 -28.32 -20.47
N ALA A 123 -2.76 -29.28 -19.55
CA ALA A 123 -2.04 -29.23 -18.28
C ALA A 123 -0.95 -30.30 -18.24
N ARG A 124 0.24 -29.90 -17.82
CA ARG A 124 1.44 -30.72 -17.70
C ARG A 124 1.75 -30.99 -16.24
N ASP A 125 1.89 -32.25 -15.87
CA ASP A 125 2.46 -32.62 -14.57
C ASP A 125 3.95 -32.24 -14.56
N VAL A 126 4.35 -31.37 -13.62
CA VAL A 126 5.70 -30.79 -13.57
C VAL A 126 6.77 -31.84 -13.23
N LYS A 127 6.39 -32.95 -12.60
CA LYS A 127 7.33 -34.00 -12.18
C LYS A 127 7.57 -35.03 -13.28
N THR A 128 6.53 -35.41 -14.00
CA THR A 128 6.55 -36.48 -15.00
C THR A 128 6.61 -35.97 -16.44
N GLY A 129 6.24 -34.71 -16.68
CA GLY A 129 6.09 -34.14 -18.01
C GLY A 129 4.85 -34.61 -18.78
N ALA A 130 4.01 -35.46 -18.17
CA ALA A 130 2.79 -35.97 -18.81
C ALA A 130 1.78 -34.84 -19.03
N GLU A 131 1.20 -34.77 -20.22
CA GLU A 131 0.21 -33.76 -20.59
C GLU A 131 -1.20 -34.37 -20.69
N THR A 132 -2.18 -33.66 -20.12
CA THR A 132 -3.59 -34.04 -20.13
C THR A 132 -4.44 -32.85 -20.55
N THR A 133 -5.44 -33.10 -21.39
CA THR A 133 -6.38 -32.08 -21.87
C THR A 133 -7.63 -32.04 -20.99
N TYR A 134 -8.08 -30.84 -20.63
CA TYR A 134 -9.24 -30.59 -19.78
C TYR A 134 -10.22 -29.63 -20.47
N PRO A 135 -11.48 -30.04 -20.73
CA PRO A 135 -12.50 -29.15 -21.26
C PRO A 135 -13.06 -28.23 -20.17
N TYR A 136 -13.53 -27.04 -20.56
CA TYR A 136 -14.15 -26.08 -19.65
C TYR A 136 -15.39 -25.41 -20.25
N ASP A 137 -16.35 -25.06 -19.39
CA ASP A 137 -17.38 -24.07 -19.73
C ASP A 137 -16.86 -22.66 -19.44
N TYR A 138 -16.12 -22.52 -18.34
CA TYR A 138 -15.47 -21.27 -17.90
C TYR A 138 -14.03 -21.51 -17.46
N LEU A 139 -13.15 -20.55 -17.79
CA LEU A 139 -11.74 -20.55 -17.39
C LEU A 139 -11.44 -19.28 -16.59
N VAL A 140 -10.72 -19.41 -15.47
CA VAL A 140 -10.28 -18.28 -14.65
C VAL A 140 -8.76 -18.26 -14.58
N LEU A 141 -8.15 -17.21 -15.12
CA LEU A 141 -6.70 -16.98 -15.10
C LEU A 141 -6.33 -16.14 -13.86
N SER A 142 -5.63 -16.74 -12.91
CA SER A 142 -5.05 -16.08 -11.74
C SER A 142 -3.55 -16.41 -11.57
N PRO A 143 -2.70 -16.33 -12.62
CA PRO A 143 -1.30 -16.77 -12.55
C PRO A 143 -0.38 -15.83 -11.74
N GLY A 144 -0.89 -14.65 -11.36
CA GLY A 144 -0.15 -13.65 -10.58
C GLY A 144 0.90 -12.91 -11.41
N GLY A 145 1.97 -12.45 -10.75
CA GLY A 145 3.14 -11.83 -11.39
C GLY A 145 4.43 -12.55 -11.05
N ASN A 146 5.43 -12.50 -11.92
CA ASN A 146 6.78 -13.03 -11.65
C ASN A 146 7.70 -11.95 -11.10
N ALA A 147 8.57 -12.32 -10.17
CA ALA A 147 9.66 -11.45 -9.74
C ALA A 147 10.53 -11.07 -10.94
N VAL A 148 10.82 -9.78 -11.09
CA VAL A 148 11.67 -9.30 -12.18
C VAL A 148 13.11 -9.69 -11.89
N ARG A 149 13.73 -10.43 -12.81
CA ARG A 149 15.17 -10.66 -12.84
C ARG A 149 15.78 -9.81 -13.94
N PRO A 150 16.71 -8.89 -13.61
CA PRO A 150 17.27 -8.00 -14.61
C PRO A 150 18.30 -8.79 -15.46
N PRO A 151 18.39 -8.56 -16.78
CA PRO A 151 19.33 -9.26 -17.65
C PRO A 151 20.76 -8.70 -17.48
N LEU A 152 21.33 -8.84 -16.29
CA LEU A 152 22.63 -8.32 -15.92
C LEU A 152 23.67 -9.44 -15.85
N PRO A 153 24.96 -9.15 -16.17
CA PRO A 153 26.04 -10.12 -15.99
C PRO A 153 26.04 -10.71 -14.59
N GLY A 154 26.15 -12.04 -14.49
CA GLY A 154 26.26 -12.77 -13.22
C GLY A 154 24.98 -12.91 -12.40
N VAL A 155 23.80 -12.50 -12.90
CA VAL A 155 22.52 -12.59 -12.16
C VAL A 155 22.09 -14.02 -11.77
N ASP A 156 22.66 -15.02 -12.43
CA ASP A 156 22.41 -16.45 -12.18
C ASP A 156 23.49 -17.12 -11.30
N LEU A 157 24.42 -16.33 -10.73
CA LEU A 157 25.38 -16.85 -9.76
C LEU A 157 24.64 -17.41 -8.52
N PRO A 158 25.13 -18.52 -7.93
CA PRO A 158 24.59 -19.05 -6.69
C PRO A 158 24.62 -17.99 -5.57
N GLY A 159 23.58 -17.93 -4.75
CA GLY A 159 23.45 -16.94 -3.69
C GLY A 159 22.62 -15.71 -4.05
N ILE A 160 22.10 -15.63 -5.29
CA ILE A 160 21.19 -14.58 -5.74
C ILE A 160 19.76 -15.15 -5.83
N PHE A 161 18.85 -14.58 -5.04
CA PHE A 161 17.48 -15.08 -4.91
C PHE A 161 16.45 -13.99 -5.20
N SER A 162 15.24 -14.43 -5.53
CA SER A 162 14.01 -13.62 -5.46
C SER A 162 13.08 -14.27 -4.44
N VAL A 163 12.05 -13.55 -3.96
CA VAL A 163 11.07 -14.10 -3.02
C VAL A 163 9.67 -13.98 -3.58
N LYS A 164 9.06 -15.12 -3.96
CA LYS A 164 7.67 -15.18 -4.44
C LYS A 164 6.90 -16.35 -3.83
N THR A 165 7.55 -17.47 -3.59
CA THR A 165 6.92 -18.75 -3.21
C THR A 165 7.56 -19.34 -1.95
N ILE A 166 6.92 -20.35 -1.35
CA ILE A 166 7.51 -21.11 -0.23
C ILE A 166 8.87 -21.73 -0.61
N PRO A 167 9.03 -22.40 -1.78
CA PRO A 167 10.34 -22.87 -2.23
C PRO A 167 11.42 -21.79 -2.26
N ASP A 168 11.10 -20.57 -2.69
CA ASP A 168 12.05 -19.45 -2.70
C ASP A 168 12.51 -19.07 -1.28
N ALA A 169 11.55 -18.96 -0.34
CA ALA A 169 11.85 -18.65 1.05
C ALA A 169 12.69 -19.76 1.71
N ASN A 170 12.38 -21.03 1.43
CA ASN A 170 13.17 -22.17 1.89
C ASN A 170 14.60 -22.12 1.35
N ALA A 171 14.77 -21.80 0.06
CA ALA A 171 16.09 -21.68 -0.56
C ALA A 171 16.94 -20.62 0.13
N ILE A 172 16.37 -19.47 0.47
CA ILE A 172 17.08 -18.40 1.20
C ILE A 172 17.44 -18.85 2.62
N LYS A 173 16.50 -19.46 3.37
CA LYS A 173 16.78 -19.94 4.73
C LYS A 173 17.89 -20.99 4.75
N ASN A 174 17.80 -21.96 3.85
CA ASN A 174 18.79 -23.02 3.71
C ASN A 174 20.15 -22.42 3.33
N TRP A 175 20.19 -21.47 2.39
CA TRP A 175 21.43 -20.77 2.02
C TRP A 175 22.07 -20.07 3.21
N ILE A 176 21.29 -19.33 4.00
CA ILE A 176 21.80 -18.66 5.20
C ILE A 176 22.42 -19.66 6.17
N ALA A 177 21.76 -20.80 6.41
CA ALA A 177 22.25 -21.81 7.34
C ALA A 177 23.48 -22.57 6.80
N GLU A 178 23.44 -23.02 5.54
CA GLU A 178 24.47 -23.85 4.92
C GLU A 178 25.75 -23.06 4.59
N LYS A 179 25.62 -21.76 4.28
CA LYS A 179 26.76 -20.88 3.97
C LYS A 179 27.19 -20.01 5.14
N ASP A 180 26.52 -20.13 6.28
CA ASP A 180 26.71 -19.27 7.45
C ASP A 180 26.72 -17.77 7.07
N ALA A 181 25.79 -17.36 6.21
CA ALA A 181 25.76 -16.03 5.60
C ALA A 181 25.69 -14.93 6.68
N LYS A 182 26.62 -13.97 6.64
CA LYS A 182 26.70 -12.84 7.60
C LYS A 182 26.39 -11.49 6.97
N THR A 183 26.49 -11.40 5.66
CA THR A 183 26.28 -10.18 4.89
C THR A 183 25.26 -10.39 3.77
N ALA A 184 24.36 -9.44 3.60
CA ALA A 184 23.37 -9.46 2.53
C ALA A 184 23.27 -8.12 1.80
N VAL A 185 23.03 -8.19 0.50
CA VAL A 185 22.65 -7.02 -0.31
C VAL A 185 21.25 -7.23 -0.85
N VAL A 186 20.34 -6.31 -0.54
CA VAL A 186 18.99 -6.28 -1.09
C VAL A 186 18.94 -5.26 -2.21
N ILE A 187 18.46 -5.67 -3.39
CA ILE A 187 18.30 -4.80 -4.55
C ILE A 187 16.82 -4.43 -4.70
N GLY A 188 16.52 -3.14 -4.60
CA GLY A 188 15.17 -2.58 -4.68
C GLY A 188 14.56 -2.28 -3.30
N GLY A 189 14.19 -1.02 -3.09
CA GLY A 189 13.61 -0.47 -1.86
C GLY A 189 12.09 -0.40 -1.88
N GLY A 190 11.41 -1.33 -2.57
CA GLY A 190 9.95 -1.49 -2.47
C GLY A 190 9.53 -2.29 -1.23
N PHE A 191 8.22 -2.55 -1.07
CA PHE A 191 7.66 -3.30 0.07
C PHE A 191 8.43 -4.58 0.40
N ILE A 192 8.58 -5.49 -0.58
CA ILE A 192 9.25 -6.78 -0.40
C ILE A 192 10.72 -6.59 0.01
N GLY A 193 11.42 -5.63 -0.60
CA GLY A 193 12.82 -5.37 -0.29
C GLY A 193 12.99 -4.88 1.14
N LEU A 194 12.14 -3.96 1.60
CA LEU A 194 12.16 -3.45 2.97
C LEU A 194 11.77 -4.51 4.00
N GLU A 195 10.76 -5.35 3.72
CA GLU A 195 10.41 -6.49 4.59
C GLU A 195 11.57 -7.48 4.69
N MET A 196 12.25 -7.77 3.58
CA MET A 196 13.42 -8.65 3.58
C MET A 196 14.58 -8.04 4.37
N ILE A 197 14.84 -6.74 4.25
CA ILE A 197 15.88 -6.05 5.04
C ILE A 197 15.60 -6.20 6.54
N GLU A 198 14.39 -5.89 7.00
CA GLU A 198 14.06 -6.01 8.42
C GLU A 198 14.27 -7.44 8.93
N ASN A 199 13.81 -8.42 8.17
CA ASN A 199 13.90 -9.82 8.56
C ASN A 199 15.34 -10.35 8.54
N LEU A 200 16.20 -9.90 7.60
CA LEU A 200 17.62 -10.23 7.60
C LEU A 200 18.35 -9.58 8.78
N VAL A 201 18.03 -8.31 9.09
CA VAL A 201 18.58 -7.61 10.26
C VAL A 201 18.16 -8.28 11.57
N HIS A 202 16.91 -8.75 11.69
CA HIS A 202 16.46 -9.53 12.86
C HIS A 202 17.24 -10.84 13.04
N ARG A 203 17.75 -11.42 11.95
CA ARG A 203 18.65 -12.58 12.00
C ARG A 203 20.11 -12.24 12.30
N GLY A 204 20.43 -10.97 12.53
CA GLY A 204 21.79 -10.50 12.79
C GLY A 204 22.66 -10.42 11.54
N ILE A 205 22.07 -10.43 10.34
CA ILE A 205 22.79 -10.34 9.07
C ILE A 205 23.01 -8.86 8.75
N LYS A 206 24.28 -8.47 8.55
CA LYS A 206 24.63 -7.11 8.12
C LYS A 206 24.06 -6.89 6.72
N THR A 207 23.20 -5.89 6.57
CA THR A 207 22.41 -5.73 5.35
C THR A 207 22.64 -4.35 4.72
N SER A 208 22.89 -4.34 3.41
CA SER A 208 22.95 -3.12 2.59
C SER A 208 21.78 -3.12 1.59
N LEU A 209 21.22 -1.94 1.32
CA LEU A 209 20.19 -1.73 0.31
C LEU A 209 20.77 -0.95 -0.86
N VAL A 210 20.59 -1.46 -2.07
CA VAL A 210 20.88 -0.75 -3.32
C VAL A 210 19.56 -0.44 -4.02
N GLU A 211 19.28 0.84 -4.22
CA GLU A 211 18.09 1.37 -4.88
C GLU A 211 18.49 2.38 -5.95
N MET A 212 17.96 2.19 -7.15
CA MET A 212 18.23 3.04 -8.31
C MET A 212 17.63 4.44 -8.14
N LEU A 213 16.49 4.54 -7.45
CA LEU A 213 15.80 5.78 -7.19
C LEU A 213 16.39 6.54 -6.00
N PRO A 214 16.16 7.86 -5.88
CA PRO A 214 16.67 8.65 -4.76
C PRO A 214 15.92 8.39 -3.44
N GLN A 215 14.96 7.46 -3.41
CA GLN A 215 14.18 7.11 -2.23
C GLN A 215 13.76 5.64 -2.25
N VAL A 216 13.40 5.12 -1.08
CA VAL A 216 12.68 3.86 -0.95
C VAL A 216 11.18 4.13 -1.12
N MET A 217 10.37 3.07 -1.16
CA MET A 217 8.92 3.16 -1.29
C MET A 217 8.46 4.12 -2.39
N PRO A 218 8.80 3.85 -3.67
CA PRO A 218 8.54 4.77 -4.77
C PRO A 218 7.10 5.31 -4.91
N PRO A 219 6.03 4.56 -4.53
CA PRO A 219 4.66 5.10 -4.54
C PRO A 219 4.43 6.28 -3.58
N TYR A 220 5.22 6.40 -2.51
CA TYR A 220 5.07 7.41 -1.45
C TYR A 220 5.87 8.67 -1.78
N ASP A 221 5.41 9.83 -1.30
CA ASP A 221 6.12 11.10 -1.49
C ASP A 221 7.36 11.19 -0.58
N PRO A 222 8.44 11.88 -1.03
CA PRO A 222 9.75 11.85 -0.37
C PRO A 222 9.70 12.18 1.13
N GLU A 223 8.94 13.19 1.52
CA GLU A 223 8.88 13.68 2.90
C GLU A 223 8.17 12.71 3.86
N VAL A 224 7.33 11.81 3.33
CA VAL A 224 6.71 10.74 4.12
C VAL A 224 7.68 9.56 4.27
N VAL A 225 8.66 9.45 3.37
CA VAL A 225 9.67 8.39 3.35
C VAL A 225 10.93 8.76 4.13
N GLU A 226 11.28 10.04 4.29
CA GLU A 226 12.50 10.41 5.03
C GLU A 226 12.60 9.77 6.43
N PRO A 227 11.53 9.70 7.25
CA PRO A 227 11.57 8.99 8.54
C PRO A 227 11.94 7.50 8.41
N VAL A 228 11.63 6.88 7.26
CA VAL A 228 12.00 5.49 6.94
C VAL A 228 13.50 5.39 6.65
N HIS A 229 14.07 6.36 5.93
CA HIS A 229 15.52 6.41 5.69
C HIS A 229 16.31 6.56 6.99
N GLU A 230 15.87 7.47 7.87
CA GLU A 230 16.43 7.63 9.22
C GLU A 230 16.36 6.32 10.01
N ARG A 231 15.21 5.64 10.00
CA ARG A 231 15.01 4.37 10.70
C ARG A 231 15.92 3.25 10.18
N LEU A 232 16.08 3.14 8.87
CA LEU A 232 16.99 2.18 8.23
C LEU A 232 18.44 2.40 8.69
N ARG A 233 18.92 3.65 8.60
CA ARG A 233 20.28 4.03 9.04
C ARG A 233 20.48 3.78 10.54
N ALA A 234 19.49 4.12 11.37
CA ALA A 234 19.52 3.89 12.81
C ALA A 234 19.56 2.40 13.20
N LYS A 235 19.12 1.51 12.30
CA LYS A 235 19.21 0.05 12.46
C LYS A 235 20.46 -0.55 11.82
N GLY A 236 21.40 0.28 11.36
CA GLY A 236 22.67 -0.16 10.80
C GLY A 236 22.58 -0.66 9.35
N VAL A 237 21.48 -0.37 8.64
CA VAL A 237 21.36 -0.68 7.22
C VAL A 237 22.18 0.33 6.41
N GLU A 238 23.07 -0.18 5.56
CA GLU A 238 23.82 0.67 4.63
C GLU A 238 22.92 1.03 3.44
N LEU A 239 22.56 2.30 3.33
CA LEU A 239 21.57 2.77 2.35
C LEU A 239 22.25 3.42 1.14
N HIS A 240 22.17 2.77 -0.02
CA HIS A 240 22.71 3.25 -1.29
C HIS A 240 21.56 3.60 -2.24
N LEU A 241 21.15 4.87 -2.23
CA LEU A 241 20.09 5.40 -3.09
C LEU A 241 20.69 6.08 -4.33
N GLY A 242 19.90 6.19 -5.40
CA GLY A 242 20.31 6.85 -6.63
C GLY A 242 21.37 6.08 -7.42
N ASP A 243 21.55 4.78 -7.14
CA ASP A 243 22.60 3.96 -7.76
C ASP A 243 22.07 2.58 -8.13
N GLY A 244 21.95 2.31 -9.43
CA GLY A 244 21.40 1.05 -9.94
C GLY A 244 22.45 -0.06 -9.94
N VAL A 245 22.01 -1.31 -9.81
CA VAL A 245 22.88 -2.47 -9.99
C VAL A 245 23.30 -2.61 -11.46
N ALA A 246 24.58 -2.88 -11.70
CA ALA A 246 25.17 -3.06 -13.02
C ALA A 246 25.57 -4.52 -13.31
N GLY A 247 25.80 -5.33 -12.27
CA GLY A 247 26.14 -6.75 -12.42
C GLY A 247 26.58 -7.39 -11.13
N PHE A 248 26.87 -8.68 -11.21
CA PHE A 248 27.28 -9.53 -10.10
C PHE A 248 28.53 -10.31 -10.48
N GLU A 249 29.46 -10.43 -9.54
CA GLU A 249 30.70 -11.20 -9.70
C GLU A 249 30.84 -12.20 -8.54
N ALA A 250 31.54 -13.30 -8.77
CA ALA A 250 31.97 -14.17 -7.67
C ALA A 250 32.98 -13.42 -6.80
N GLY A 251 32.86 -13.55 -5.48
CA GLY A 251 33.79 -12.90 -4.57
C GLY A 251 35.21 -13.50 -4.62
N PRO A 252 36.21 -12.81 -4.04
CA PRO A 252 37.60 -13.24 -4.05
C PRO A 252 37.77 -14.68 -3.54
N GLY A 253 38.54 -15.49 -4.29
CA GLY A 253 38.74 -16.90 -3.96
C GLY A 253 37.47 -17.76 -4.08
N GLY A 254 36.45 -17.30 -4.80
CA GLY A 254 35.18 -18.00 -4.99
C GLY A 254 34.24 -17.95 -3.78
N LYS A 255 34.52 -17.09 -2.79
CA LYS A 255 33.72 -16.94 -1.58
C LYS A 255 32.81 -15.71 -1.68
N GLY A 256 31.51 -15.93 -1.49
CA GLY A 256 30.50 -14.87 -1.56
C GLY A 256 30.33 -14.27 -2.95
N LEU A 257 29.75 -13.08 -2.99
CA LEU A 257 29.37 -12.32 -4.17
C LEU A 257 29.87 -10.88 -4.06
N VAL A 258 30.03 -10.23 -5.20
CA VAL A 258 30.25 -8.79 -5.30
C VAL A 258 29.18 -8.20 -6.20
N VAL A 259 28.38 -7.28 -5.65
CA VAL A 259 27.39 -6.49 -6.40
C VAL A 259 28.07 -5.23 -6.92
N LYS A 260 28.10 -5.04 -8.24
CA LYS A 260 28.59 -3.83 -8.90
C LYS A 260 27.44 -2.89 -9.17
N THR A 261 27.64 -1.59 -8.91
CA THR A 261 26.64 -0.56 -9.24
C THR A 261 27.07 0.29 -10.44
N ALA A 262 26.13 1.05 -10.99
CA ALA A 262 26.36 1.92 -12.13
C ALA A 262 27.37 3.04 -11.83
N SER A 263 27.48 3.47 -10.57
CA SER A 263 28.52 4.42 -10.13
C SER A 263 29.93 3.82 -10.05
N GLY A 264 30.09 2.51 -10.24
CA GLY A 264 31.36 1.80 -10.12
C GLY A 264 31.67 1.31 -8.69
N LYS A 265 30.76 1.49 -7.73
CA LYS A 265 30.90 0.92 -6.39
C LYS A 265 30.72 -0.58 -6.41
N ALA A 266 31.30 -1.23 -5.41
CA ALA A 266 31.25 -2.67 -5.21
C ALA A 266 30.83 -2.99 -3.77
N HIS A 267 29.86 -3.88 -3.62
CA HIS A 267 29.33 -4.30 -2.32
C HIS A 267 29.50 -5.81 -2.18
N ALA A 268 30.28 -6.25 -1.19
CA ALA A 268 30.44 -7.67 -0.89
C ALA A 268 29.20 -8.22 -0.16
N ALA A 269 28.80 -9.44 -0.48
CA ALA A 269 27.65 -10.10 0.14
C ALA A 269 27.82 -11.61 0.14
N ASP A 270 27.27 -12.29 1.15
CA ASP A 270 27.12 -13.75 1.15
C ASP A 270 25.80 -14.17 0.49
N LEU A 271 24.83 -13.24 0.45
CA LEU A 271 23.48 -13.42 -0.04
C LEU A 271 23.01 -12.15 -0.77
N VAL A 272 22.36 -12.31 -1.92
CA VAL A 272 21.69 -11.20 -2.63
C VAL A 272 20.21 -11.51 -2.77
N VAL A 273 19.36 -10.53 -2.47
CA VAL A 273 17.91 -10.61 -2.68
C VAL A 273 17.47 -9.58 -3.72
N LEU A 274 16.91 -10.06 -4.83
CA LEU A 274 16.31 -9.24 -5.88
C LEU A 274 14.85 -8.96 -5.53
N ALA A 275 14.55 -7.69 -5.24
CA ALA A 275 13.22 -7.18 -4.91
C ALA A 275 12.83 -5.96 -5.78
N ILE A 276 13.17 -6.02 -7.07
CA ILE A 276 13.02 -4.91 -8.03
C ILE A 276 11.65 -4.86 -8.74
N GLY A 277 10.62 -5.42 -8.10
CA GLY A 277 9.24 -5.43 -8.59
C GLY A 277 8.81 -6.74 -9.27
N VAL A 278 7.57 -6.74 -9.74
CA VAL A 278 6.92 -7.89 -10.36
C VAL A 278 6.35 -7.52 -11.72
N LYS A 279 6.37 -8.48 -12.65
CA LYS A 279 5.76 -8.37 -13.98
C LYS A 279 4.55 -9.31 -14.07
N PRO A 280 3.40 -8.88 -14.62
CA PRO A 280 2.24 -9.75 -14.84
C PRO A 280 2.61 -11.02 -15.61
N GLU A 281 2.11 -12.17 -15.16
CA GLU A 281 2.26 -13.42 -15.90
C GLU A 281 1.19 -13.53 -16.98
N THR A 282 1.56 -13.23 -18.23
CA THR A 282 0.64 -13.11 -19.36
C THR A 282 0.98 -14.03 -20.53
N SER A 283 1.92 -14.96 -20.37
CA SER A 283 2.35 -15.86 -21.46
C SER A 283 1.18 -16.68 -22.02
N LEU A 284 0.40 -17.33 -21.16
CA LEU A 284 -0.78 -18.11 -21.54
C LEU A 284 -1.83 -17.26 -22.24
N ALA A 285 -2.16 -16.09 -21.68
CA ALA A 285 -3.15 -15.19 -22.25
C ALA A 285 -2.73 -14.69 -23.64
N LYS A 286 -1.46 -14.32 -23.79
CA LYS A 286 -0.89 -13.87 -25.06
C LYS A 286 -0.90 -14.99 -26.10
N ALA A 287 -0.47 -16.20 -25.74
CA ALA A 287 -0.46 -17.36 -26.62
C ALA A 287 -1.88 -17.75 -27.07
N ALA A 288 -2.87 -17.58 -26.21
CA ALA A 288 -4.29 -17.80 -26.50
C ALA A 288 -4.94 -16.64 -27.30
N GLY A 289 -4.20 -15.59 -27.65
CA GLY A 289 -4.73 -14.43 -28.37
C GLY A 289 -5.73 -13.60 -27.56
N LEU A 290 -5.62 -13.56 -26.24
CA LEU A 290 -6.40 -12.65 -25.39
C LEU A 290 -5.78 -11.25 -25.42
N GLU A 291 -6.64 -10.22 -25.32
CA GLU A 291 -6.17 -8.84 -25.28
C GLU A 291 -5.34 -8.56 -24.01
N LEU A 292 -4.17 -7.95 -24.23
CA LEU A 292 -3.37 -7.36 -23.16
C LEU A 292 -3.53 -5.84 -23.22
N GLY A 293 -3.45 -5.19 -22.06
CA GLY A 293 -3.42 -3.74 -21.98
C GLY A 293 -2.03 -3.14 -22.24
N GLY A 294 -1.95 -1.80 -22.22
CA GLY A 294 -0.73 -1.07 -22.59
C GLY A 294 0.43 -1.22 -21.59
N ARG A 295 0.17 -1.73 -20.39
CA ARG A 295 1.17 -2.04 -19.36
C ARG A 295 1.50 -3.54 -19.32
N GLY A 296 0.97 -4.33 -20.25
CA GLY A 296 1.31 -5.74 -20.43
C GLY A 296 0.56 -6.71 -19.52
N GLY A 297 -0.42 -6.23 -18.74
CA GLY A 297 -1.35 -7.09 -18.01
C GLY A 297 -2.51 -7.55 -18.89
N ILE A 298 -3.22 -8.60 -18.48
CA ILE A 298 -4.43 -9.08 -19.16
C ILE A 298 -5.51 -8.00 -19.03
N LYS A 299 -6.10 -7.60 -20.15
CA LYS A 299 -7.17 -6.60 -20.17
C LYS A 299 -8.49 -7.28 -19.79
N THR A 300 -9.22 -6.66 -18.86
CA THR A 300 -10.53 -7.13 -18.43
C THR A 300 -11.56 -6.02 -18.37
N ASP A 301 -12.85 -6.38 -18.45
CA ASP A 301 -13.97 -5.49 -18.17
C ASP A 301 -14.23 -5.33 -16.66
N ALA A 302 -15.26 -4.58 -16.27
CA ALA A 302 -15.61 -4.38 -14.86
C ALA A 302 -16.09 -5.66 -14.15
N HIS A 303 -16.43 -6.71 -14.89
CA HIS A 303 -16.85 -8.03 -14.40
C HIS A 303 -15.69 -9.04 -14.41
N MET A 304 -14.48 -8.57 -14.71
CA MET A 304 -13.25 -9.37 -14.80
C MET A 304 -13.22 -10.35 -15.99
N ARG A 305 -14.09 -10.16 -16.99
CA ARG A 305 -14.06 -10.93 -18.26
C ARG A 305 -12.92 -10.44 -19.13
N THR A 306 -12.26 -11.34 -19.82
CA THR A 306 -11.26 -11.02 -20.85
C THR A 306 -11.94 -10.68 -22.18
N SER A 307 -11.17 -10.55 -23.27
CA SER A 307 -11.71 -10.48 -24.63
C SER A 307 -12.45 -11.75 -25.08
N ASP A 308 -12.37 -12.84 -24.30
CA ASP A 308 -13.23 -14.01 -24.44
C ASP A 308 -14.28 -14.04 -23.30
N PRO A 309 -15.59 -14.11 -23.60
CA PRO A 309 -16.63 -14.09 -22.57
C PRO A 309 -16.64 -15.33 -21.67
N ALA A 310 -16.00 -16.44 -22.08
CA ALA A 310 -15.86 -17.64 -21.26
C ALA A 310 -14.59 -17.63 -20.38
N ILE A 311 -13.70 -16.65 -20.56
CA ILE A 311 -12.42 -16.57 -19.86
C ILE A 311 -12.37 -15.30 -19.02
N PHE A 312 -12.09 -15.47 -17.73
CA PHE A 312 -11.90 -14.42 -16.75
C PHE A 312 -10.43 -14.31 -16.39
N ALA A 313 -10.00 -13.15 -15.91
CA ALA A 313 -8.67 -12.98 -15.34
C ALA A 313 -8.72 -12.10 -14.08
N VAL A 314 -7.89 -12.42 -13.08
CA VAL A 314 -7.86 -11.71 -11.79
C VAL A 314 -6.44 -11.63 -11.22
N GLY A 315 -6.27 -10.78 -10.20
CA GLY A 315 -5.04 -10.63 -9.44
C GLY A 315 -3.94 -9.87 -10.18
N ASP A 316 -2.70 -10.12 -9.81
CA ASP A 316 -1.53 -9.35 -10.30
C ASP A 316 -1.28 -9.50 -11.81
N ALA A 317 -1.97 -10.42 -12.47
CA ALA A 317 -1.90 -10.63 -13.91
C ALA A 317 -2.72 -9.61 -14.72
N VAL A 318 -3.70 -8.93 -14.11
CA VAL A 318 -4.61 -8.02 -14.82
C VAL A 318 -4.24 -6.55 -14.68
N GLU A 319 -4.60 -5.77 -15.69
CA GLU A 319 -4.68 -4.32 -15.54
C GLU A 319 -5.94 -3.93 -14.78
N VAL A 320 -5.81 -2.94 -13.90
CA VAL A 320 -6.91 -2.39 -13.12
C VAL A 320 -7.04 -0.90 -13.38
N LYS A 321 -8.27 -0.40 -13.35
CA LYS A 321 -8.50 1.05 -13.34
C LYS A 321 -8.10 1.61 -11.98
N ASP A 322 -7.17 2.56 -11.97
CA ASP A 322 -6.85 3.34 -10.78
C ASP A 322 -8.05 4.21 -10.40
N TYR A 323 -8.42 4.17 -9.13
CA TYR A 323 -9.67 4.80 -8.66
C TYR A 323 -9.64 6.34 -8.77
N VAL A 324 -8.47 6.96 -8.59
CA VAL A 324 -8.35 8.43 -8.49
C VAL A 324 -8.04 9.06 -9.85
N THR A 325 -7.12 8.47 -10.59
CA THR A 325 -6.66 8.95 -11.90
C THR A 325 -7.53 8.46 -13.05
N GLY A 326 -8.18 7.30 -12.89
CA GLY A 326 -8.95 6.65 -13.94
C GLY A 326 -8.10 5.96 -15.02
N GLU A 327 -6.76 6.01 -14.93
CA GLU A 327 -5.85 5.33 -15.85
C GLU A 327 -5.84 3.81 -15.60
N MET A 328 -5.57 3.02 -16.64
CA MET A 328 -5.25 1.61 -16.46
C MET A 328 -3.83 1.47 -15.90
N THR A 329 -3.68 0.65 -14.86
CA THR A 329 -2.44 0.47 -14.10
C THR A 329 -2.28 -0.97 -13.60
N LEU A 330 -1.11 -1.27 -13.02
CA LEU A 330 -0.81 -2.53 -12.36
C LEU A 330 -0.67 -2.26 -10.86
N ILE A 331 -1.53 -2.87 -10.04
CA ILE A 331 -1.49 -2.76 -8.58
C ILE A 331 -1.51 -4.18 -8.01
N PRO A 332 -0.34 -4.83 -7.87
CA PRO A 332 -0.23 -6.22 -7.45
C PRO A 332 -0.37 -6.34 -5.93
N LEU A 333 -1.62 -6.37 -5.46
CA LEU A 333 -1.97 -6.44 -4.04
C LEU A 333 -2.99 -7.55 -3.76
N ALA A 334 -2.81 -8.24 -2.64
CA ALA A 334 -3.63 -9.39 -2.27
C ALA A 334 -5.12 -9.03 -2.04
N GLY A 335 -5.40 -7.85 -1.47
CA GLY A 335 -6.77 -7.38 -1.23
C GLY A 335 -7.61 -7.28 -2.51
N PRO A 336 -7.16 -6.51 -3.52
CA PRO A 336 -7.74 -6.53 -4.86
C PRO A 336 -7.90 -7.93 -5.46
N ALA A 337 -6.84 -8.75 -5.47
CA ALA A 337 -6.89 -10.11 -6.05
C ALA A 337 -8.01 -10.97 -5.45
N ASN A 338 -8.14 -10.99 -4.13
CA ASN A 338 -9.19 -11.75 -3.43
C ASN A 338 -10.59 -11.24 -3.80
N ARG A 339 -10.80 -9.92 -3.85
CA ARG A 339 -12.10 -9.31 -4.20
C ARG A 339 -12.47 -9.57 -5.66
N GLN A 340 -11.51 -9.55 -6.56
CA GLN A 340 -11.71 -9.86 -7.98
C GLN A 340 -12.10 -11.32 -8.18
N GLY A 341 -11.40 -12.27 -7.53
CA GLY A 341 -11.76 -13.69 -7.56
C GLY A 341 -13.19 -13.96 -7.07
N ARG A 342 -13.62 -13.25 -6.01
CA ARG A 342 -15.01 -13.31 -5.53
C ARG A 342 -16.00 -12.83 -6.59
N ILE A 343 -15.72 -11.73 -7.29
CA ILE A 343 -16.59 -11.17 -8.34
C ILE A 343 -16.77 -12.17 -9.48
N VAL A 344 -15.67 -12.79 -9.96
CA VAL A 344 -15.74 -13.79 -11.04
C VAL A 344 -16.70 -14.93 -10.69
N ALA A 345 -16.65 -15.42 -9.45
CA ALA A 345 -17.56 -16.46 -8.99
C ALA A 345 -19.04 -16.04 -8.99
N ASP A 346 -19.33 -14.79 -8.61
CA ASP A 346 -20.69 -14.23 -8.70
C ASP A 346 -21.15 -14.15 -10.17
N VAL A 347 -20.26 -13.72 -11.07
CA VAL A 347 -20.57 -13.58 -12.51
C VAL A 347 -20.82 -14.94 -13.17
N ILE A 348 -19.96 -15.94 -12.95
CA ILE A 348 -20.12 -17.31 -13.50
C ILE A 348 -21.45 -17.94 -13.03
N THR A 349 -21.92 -17.59 -11.83
CA THR A 349 -23.18 -18.10 -11.27
C THR A 349 -24.41 -17.28 -11.64
N GLY A 350 -24.27 -16.25 -12.49
CA GLY A 350 -25.38 -15.43 -12.99
C GLY A 350 -25.86 -14.35 -12.03
N ASN A 351 -25.09 -14.04 -10.97
CA ASN A 351 -25.43 -13.02 -9.98
C ASN A 351 -24.91 -11.63 -10.38
N GLU A 352 -25.36 -11.16 -11.54
CA GLU A 352 -25.02 -9.83 -12.06
C GLU A 352 -26.03 -8.74 -11.63
N PRO A 353 -25.61 -7.45 -11.49
CA PRO A 353 -24.25 -6.96 -11.69
C PRO A 353 -23.36 -7.09 -10.43
N SER A 354 -22.27 -7.85 -10.55
CA SER A 354 -21.14 -7.83 -9.61
C SER A 354 -19.94 -7.20 -10.35
N THR A 355 -19.38 -6.11 -9.82
CA THR A 355 -18.36 -5.31 -10.53
C THR A 355 -17.19 -4.90 -9.64
N PHE A 356 -16.00 -4.85 -10.25
CA PHE A 356 -14.79 -4.31 -9.64
C PHE A 356 -14.74 -2.79 -9.82
N ARG A 357 -14.65 -2.06 -8.71
CA ARG A 357 -14.72 -0.59 -8.69
C ARG A 357 -13.36 0.08 -8.97
N GLY A 358 -12.40 -0.65 -9.51
CA GLY A 358 -11.01 -0.23 -9.59
C GLY A 358 -10.24 -0.41 -8.27
N SER A 359 -9.00 0.03 -8.28
CA SER A 359 -8.08 -0.04 -7.15
C SER A 359 -7.55 1.34 -6.80
N GLN A 360 -7.57 1.68 -5.51
CA GLN A 360 -6.99 2.92 -4.99
C GLN A 360 -5.57 2.71 -4.43
N GLY A 361 -5.00 1.51 -4.55
CA GLY A 361 -3.65 1.22 -4.08
C GLY A 361 -3.44 1.35 -2.57
N THR A 362 -4.47 1.11 -1.74
CA THR A 362 -4.29 1.12 -0.28
C THR A 362 -3.23 0.09 0.14
N SER A 363 -2.21 0.54 0.84
CA SER A 363 -1.05 -0.27 1.23
C SER A 363 -0.53 0.11 2.60
N VAL A 364 0.12 -0.85 3.26
CA VAL A 364 0.79 -0.66 4.55
C VAL A 364 2.09 -1.46 4.58
N LEU A 365 3.10 -0.93 5.26
CA LEU A 365 4.38 -1.58 5.55
C LEU A 365 4.72 -1.36 7.02
N GLY A 366 5.06 -2.44 7.73
CA GLY A 366 5.78 -2.38 8.99
C GLY A 366 7.29 -2.39 8.73
N LEU A 367 8.05 -1.57 9.44
CA LEU A 367 9.51 -1.54 9.36
C LEU A 367 10.12 -1.07 10.68
N PHE A 368 10.77 -1.97 11.41
CA PHE A 368 11.51 -1.69 12.65
C PHE A 368 10.69 -0.93 13.70
N GLY A 369 9.43 -1.33 13.86
CA GLY A 369 8.46 -0.71 14.77
C GLY A 369 7.83 0.59 14.25
N MET A 370 8.13 1.00 13.01
CA MET A 370 7.38 2.03 12.30
C MET A 370 6.34 1.40 11.38
N THR A 371 5.27 2.14 11.15
CA THR A 371 4.23 1.84 10.18
C THR A 371 4.21 2.95 9.14
N LEU A 372 4.16 2.56 7.87
CA LEU A 372 4.01 3.44 6.72
C LEU A 372 2.77 2.99 5.94
N ALA A 373 1.79 3.87 5.74
CA ALA A 373 0.54 3.52 5.06
C ALA A 373 0.10 4.60 4.07
N ALA A 374 -0.53 4.19 2.98
CA ALA A 374 -1.04 5.11 1.95
C ALA A 374 -2.32 4.59 1.30
N THR A 375 -3.06 5.52 0.71
CA THR A 375 -4.21 5.24 -0.14
C THR A 375 -4.42 6.36 -1.15
N GLY A 376 -4.92 6.04 -2.34
CA GLY A 376 -5.15 7.01 -3.42
C GLY A 376 -3.86 7.47 -4.11
N ALA A 377 -3.91 8.65 -4.71
CA ALA A 377 -2.80 9.20 -5.47
C ALA A 377 -1.75 9.88 -4.58
N SER A 378 -0.48 9.76 -4.96
CA SER A 378 0.60 10.59 -4.43
C SER A 378 0.71 11.92 -5.15
N GLU A 379 1.44 12.88 -4.58
CA GLU A 379 1.71 14.16 -5.23
C GLU A 379 2.46 13.96 -6.55
N LYS A 380 3.45 13.05 -6.59
CA LYS A 380 4.13 12.64 -7.82
C LYS A 380 3.16 12.16 -8.90
N THR A 381 2.14 11.40 -8.51
CA THR A 381 1.12 10.90 -9.42
C THR A 381 0.25 12.03 -9.96
N LEU A 382 -0.22 12.93 -9.10
CA LEU A 382 -1.08 14.06 -9.49
C LEU A 382 -0.34 15.04 -10.40
N LYS A 383 0.94 15.33 -10.12
CA LYS A 383 1.82 16.12 -11.00
C LYS A 383 1.98 15.46 -12.39
N ARG A 384 2.24 14.15 -12.43
CA ARG A 384 2.39 13.39 -13.70
C ARG A 384 1.16 13.52 -14.59
N ILE A 385 -0.04 13.41 -14.02
CA ILE A 385 -1.29 13.50 -14.78
C ILE A 385 -1.83 14.93 -14.92
N LYS A 386 -1.07 15.94 -14.44
CA LYS A 386 -1.46 17.36 -14.47
C LYS A 386 -2.84 17.62 -13.86
N ARG A 387 -3.16 16.94 -12.76
CA ARG A 387 -4.40 17.16 -12.01
C ARG A 387 -4.14 18.16 -10.88
N ASP A 388 -4.98 19.19 -10.78
CA ASP A 388 -4.92 20.16 -9.68
C ASP A 388 -5.18 19.48 -8.33
N TYR A 389 -4.42 19.89 -7.33
CA TYR A 389 -4.58 19.43 -5.95
C TYR A 389 -4.11 20.50 -4.97
N LYS A 390 -4.59 20.41 -3.73
CA LYS A 390 -3.96 21.02 -2.56
C LYS A 390 -3.45 19.92 -1.63
N LYS A 391 -2.48 20.29 -0.79
CA LYS A 391 -1.92 19.40 0.22
C LYS A 391 -1.87 20.07 1.59
N VAL A 392 -2.07 19.27 2.63
CA VAL A 392 -1.89 19.67 4.03
C VAL A 392 -1.09 18.61 4.78
N TYR A 393 -0.30 19.04 5.76
CA TYR A 393 0.44 18.17 6.66
C TYR A 393 -0.10 18.29 8.08
N LEU A 394 -0.16 17.16 8.79
CA LEU A 394 -0.52 17.10 10.20
C LEU A 394 0.48 16.21 10.95
N HIS A 395 0.98 16.70 12.07
CA HIS A 395 1.84 15.97 12.99
C HIS A 395 1.18 15.97 14.36
N ILE A 396 0.62 14.84 14.77
CA ILE A 396 -0.25 14.76 15.95
C ILE A 396 -0.14 13.39 16.62
N ASN A 397 -0.42 13.30 17.92
CA ASN A 397 -0.44 12.03 18.62
C ASN A 397 -1.56 11.09 18.10
N ASN A 398 -1.25 9.79 18.07
CA ASN A 398 -2.17 8.70 17.76
C ASN A 398 -3.35 8.61 18.74
N HIS A 399 -3.16 9.02 20.00
CA HIS A 399 -4.20 9.11 21.03
C HIS A 399 -3.94 10.25 22.02
N ALA A 400 -4.78 10.38 23.05
CA ALA A 400 -4.70 11.46 24.02
C ALA A 400 -3.32 11.55 24.68
N GLY A 401 -2.69 12.73 24.64
CA GLY A 401 -1.30 12.91 25.10
C GLY A 401 -1.08 12.76 26.61
N TYR A 402 -2.14 12.81 27.42
CA TYR A 402 -2.06 12.53 28.86
C TYR A 402 -2.09 11.03 29.18
N TYR A 403 -2.46 10.18 28.21
CA TYR A 403 -2.43 8.74 28.39
C TYR A 403 -1.04 8.21 28.03
N PRO A 404 -0.45 7.27 28.82
CA PRO A 404 0.88 6.74 28.55
C PRO A 404 1.03 6.13 27.16
N GLY A 405 2.21 6.29 26.56
CA GLY A 405 2.54 5.63 25.29
C GLY A 405 2.10 6.38 24.03
N ALA A 406 1.57 7.61 24.13
CA ALA A 406 1.20 8.40 22.97
C ALA A 406 2.38 8.60 22.01
N LYS A 407 2.17 8.26 20.75
CA LYS A 407 3.16 8.36 19.66
C LYS A 407 2.66 9.31 18.60
N GLN A 408 3.55 10.12 18.04
CA GLN A 408 3.20 11.01 16.95
C GLN A 408 3.01 10.24 15.64
N ILE A 409 2.02 10.66 14.87
CA ILE A 409 1.77 10.28 13.48
C ILE A 409 2.03 11.50 12.61
N ASP A 410 2.77 11.30 11.53
CA ASP A 410 2.97 12.26 10.46
C ASP A 410 2.03 11.91 9.30
N MET A 411 1.19 12.84 8.88
CA MET A 411 0.13 12.63 7.90
C MET A 411 0.20 13.69 6.80
N LYS A 412 0.00 13.26 5.56
CA LYS A 412 -0.18 14.10 4.37
C LYS A 412 -1.51 13.77 3.72
N LEU A 413 -2.33 14.78 3.47
CA LEU A 413 -3.61 14.64 2.75
C LEU A 413 -3.57 15.47 1.46
N LEU A 414 -4.03 14.86 0.37
CA LEU A 414 -4.17 15.45 -0.96
C LEU A 414 -5.65 15.53 -1.31
N PHE A 415 -6.12 16.70 -1.75
CA PHE A 415 -7.54 16.93 -2.05
C PHE A 415 -7.72 17.89 -3.23
N ASP A 416 -8.88 17.80 -3.88
CA ASP A 416 -9.26 18.63 -5.01
C ASP A 416 -9.59 20.06 -4.54
N PRO A 417 -8.95 21.12 -5.08
CA PRO A 417 -9.18 22.49 -4.63
C PRO A 417 -10.57 23.03 -4.99
N LYS A 418 -11.34 22.35 -5.84
CA LYS A 418 -12.65 22.82 -6.29
C LYS A 418 -13.76 22.47 -5.31
N ASP A 419 -13.77 21.23 -4.84
CA ASP A 419 -14.86 20.66 -4.04
C ASP A 419 -14.37 19.98 -2.74
N GLY A 420 -13.06 19.91 -2.53
CA GLY A 420 -12.48 19.26 -1.36
C GLY A 420 -12.49 17.73 -1.44
N LYS A 421 -12.76 17.13 -2.60
CA LYS A 421 -12.75 15.66 -2.75
C LYS A 421 -11.38 15.08 -2.40
N ILE A 422 -11.36 14.00 -1.63
CA ILE A 422 -10.12 13.34 -1.23
C ILE A 422 -9.48 12.67 -2.46
N LEU A 423 -8.19 12.94 -2.68
CA LEU A 423 -7.39 12.38 -3.78
C LEU A 423 -6.38 11.35 -3.30
N GLY A 424 -5.89 11.49 -2.07
CA GLY A 424 -4.98 10.51 -1.48
C GLY A 424 -4.52 10.92 -0.09
N MET A 425 -4.01 9.95 0.65
CA MET A 425 -3.42 10.14 1.95
C MET A 425 -2.20 9.24 2.11
N GLN A 426 -1.19 9.76 2.77
CA GLN A 426 -0.02 9.01 3.20
C GLN A 426 0.28 9.34 4.66
N ALA A 427 0.72 8.36 5.43
CA ALA A 427 1.09 8.58 6.82
C ALA A 427 2.22 7.64 7.27
N SER A 428 2.99 8.11 8.23
CA SER A 428 4.07 7.36 8.90
C SER A 428 4.05 7.63 10.41
N GLY A 429 4.39 6.63 11.20
CA GLY A 429 4.44 6.74 12.67
C GLY A 429 4.71 5.39 13.31
N GLU A 430 4.77 5.33 14.65
CA GLU A 430 5.00 4.05 15.34
C GLU A 430 3.72 3.29 15.64
N ASP A 431 2.59 3.98 15.78
CA ASP A 431 1.32 3.36 16.19
C ASP A 431 0.09 4.11 15.65
N GLY A 432 -0.96 3.35 15.34
CA GLY A 432 -2.27 3.84 14.90
C GLY A 432 -2.29 4.52 13.54
N VAL A 433 -1.32 4.26 12.66
CA VAL A 433 -1.17 4.86 11.33
C VAL A 433 -2.18 4.22 10.36
N GLU A 434 -2.16 2.89 10.29
CA GLU A 434 -3.04 2.06 9.47
C GLU A 434 -4.52 2.36 9.75
N LYS A 435 -4.91 2.53 11.01
CA LYS A 435 -6.28 2.94 11.38
C LYS A 435 -6.72 4.22 10.66
N ARG A 436 -5.86 5.24 10.57
CA ARG A 436 -6.22 6.53 9.95
C ARG A 436 -6.30 6.39 8.44
N VAL A 437 -5.36 5.65 7.84
CA VAL A 437 -5.36 5.41 6.41
C VAL A 437 -6.56 4.56 5.98
N ASP A 438 -7.00 3.59 6.79
CA ASP A 438 -8.20 2.78 6.51
C ASP A 438 -9.48 3.61 6.52
N VAL A 439 -9.64 4.52 7.50
CA VAL A 439 -10.78 5.45 7.55
C VAL A 439 -10.81 6.32 6.29
N VAL A 440 -9.68 6.90 5.91
CA VAL A 440 -9.59 7.77 4.73
C VAL A 440 -9.72 6.95 3.43
N ALA A 441 -9.25 5.70 3.41
CA ALA A 441 -9.41 4.81 2.26
C ALA A 441 -10.89 4.53 1.99
N PHE A 442 -11.67 4.26 3.03
CA PHE A 442 -13.11 4.08 2.91
C PHE A 442 -13.81 5.37 2.44
N ALA A 443 -13.47 6.52 3.05
CA ALA A 443 -14.02 7.82 2.69
C ALA A 443 -13.75 8.16 1.20
N LEU A 444 -12.51 7.95 0.73
CA LEU A 444 -12.10 8.13 -0.66
C LEU A 444 -12.95 7.29 -1.61
N GLN A 445 -13.18 6.01 -1.30
CA GLN A 445 -14.01 5.13 -2.12
C GLN A 445 -15.50 5.54 -2.14
N LYS A 446 -15.95 6.32 -1.14
CA LYS A 446 -17.28 6.91 -1.10
C LYS A 446 -17.38 8.27 -1.80
N GLY A 447 -16.26 8.77 -2.33
CA GLY A 447 -16.21 10.09 -2.94
C GLY A 447 -16.36 11.22 -1.92
N ALA A 448 -16.03 10.95 -0.65
CA ALA A 448 -16.08 11.92 0.42
C ALA A 448 -15.07 13.06 0.20
N THR A 449 -15.34 14.16 0.91
CA THR A 449 -14.58 15.40 0.89
C THR A 449 -13.88 15.63 2.23
N VAL A 450 -13.03 16.65 2.29
CA VAL A 450 -12.40 17.10 3.54
C VAL A 450 -13.41 17.56 4.59
N PHE A 451 -14.61 17.98 4.18
CA PHE A 451 -15.71 18.35 5.07
C PHE A 451 -16.40 17.14 5.72
N ASP A 452 -16.35 15.97 5.07
CA ASP A 452 -16.81 14.73 5.69
C ASP A 452 -15.79 14.24 6.72
N LEU A 453 -14.49 14.48 6.49
CA LEU A 453 -13.43 14.11 7.44
C LEU A 453 -13.48 14.96 8.71
N GLU A 454 -13.75 16.26 8.63
CA GLU A 454 -13.84 17.11 9.83
C GLU A 454 -14.98 16.68 10.77
N GLU A 455 -16.12 16.24 10.22
CA GLU A 455 -17.32 15.83 10.96
C GLU A 455 -17.37 14.33 11.31
N ALA A 456 -16.37 13.54 10.90
CA ALA A 456 -16.39 12.09 11.09
C ALA A 456 -16.49 11.68 12.58
N GLU A 457 -17.50 10.91 12.95
CA GLU A 457 -17.64 10.35 14.30
C GLU A 457 -16.84 9.04 14.42
N LEU A 458 -15.73 9.07 15.18
CA LEU A 458 -14.80 7.96 15.31
C LEU A 458 -14.69 7.48 16.78
N CYS A 459 -14.30 6.21 16.97
CA CYS A 459 -14.16 5.62 18.29
C CYS A 459 -13.15 6.38 19.17
N TYR A 460 -13.58 6.83 20.35
CA TYR A 460 -12.73 7.52 21.32
C TYR A 460 -12.80 6.90 22.71
N ALA A 461 -11.61 6.53 23.20
CA ALA A 461 -11.22 6.49 24.60
C ALA A 461 -9.74 6.89 24.68
N PRO A 462 -9.21 7.35 25.83
CA PRO A 462 -7.87 7.96 25.91
C PRO A 462 -6.72 7.11 25.36
N GLN A 463 -6.83 5.78 25.47
CA GLN A 463 -5.83 4.81 25.01
C GLN A 463 -5.90 4.50 23.51
N PHE A 464 -6.97 4.91 22.81
CA PHE A 464 -7.18 4.57 21.40
C PHE A 464 -7.24 5.79 20.49
N GLY A 465 -7.60 6.96 21.02
CA GLY A 465 -7.77 8.17 20.22
C GLY A 465 -7.80 9.43 21.07
N SER A 466 -8.24 10.50 20.44
CA SER A 466 -8.45 11.82 21.05
C SER A 466 -9.88 12.26 20.76
N ALA A 467 -10.43 13.20 21.53
CA ALA A 467 -11.78 13.73 21.32
C ALA A 467 -11.99 14.26 19.88
N LYS A 468 -10.91 14.73 19.24
CA LYS A 468 -10.81 14.90 17.79
C LYS A 468 -9.72 13.96 17.31
N ASP A 469 -10.09 12.98 16.50
CA ASP A 469 -9.12 12.04 15.93
C ASP A 469 -8.16 12.80 14.99
N PRO A 470 -6.93 12.30 14.77
CA PRO A 470 -6.09 12.77 13.68
C PRO A 470 -6.81 12.90 12.32
N VAL A 471 -7.78 12.04 11.98
CA VAL A 471 -8.63 12.21 10.78
C VAL A 471 -9.47 13.49 10.85
N ASN A 472 -10.14 13.76 11.99
CA ASN A 472 -10.90 15.00 12.16
C ASN A 472 -9.99 16.22 12.02
N MET A 473 -8.82 16.17 12.67
CA MET A 473 -7.89 17.28 12.68
C MET A 473 -7.35 17.60 11.29
N ILE A 474 -6.99 16.61 10.48
CA ILE A 474 -6.51 16.87 9.11
C ILE A 474 -7.65 17.33 8.19
N GLY A 475 -8.87 16.82 8.40
CA GLY A 475 -10.08 17.32 7.75
C GLY A 475 -10.34 18.79 8.07
N MET A 476 -10.29 19.19 9.34
CA MET A 476 -10.48 20.57 9.78
C MET A 476 -9.43 21.52 9.20
N VAL A 477 -8.15 21.10 9.13
CA VAL A 477 -7.11 21.92 8.49
C VAL A 477 -7.43 22.13 7.02
N ALA A 478 -7.72 21.06 6.27
CA ALA A 478 -8.04 21.16 4.85
C ALA A 478 -9.34 21.94 4.58
N ALA A 479 -10.36 21.75 5.39
CA ALA A 479 -11.63 22.47 5.29
C ALA A 479 -11.45 23.97 5.57
N ASN A 480 -10.58 24.36 6.52
CA ASN A 480 -10.25 25.77 6.73
C ASN A 480 -9.50 26.39 5.55
N VAL A 481 -8.63 25.62 4.88
CA VAL A 481 -7.99 26.04 3.62
C VAL A 481 -9.02 26.24 2.53
N MET A 482 -9.99 25.33 2.40
CA MET A 482 -11.08 25.44 1.40
C MET A 482 -12.00 26.63 1.67
N ARG A 483 -12.28 26.94 2.94
CA ARG A 483 -13.09 28.10 3.36
C ARG A 483 -12.34 29.43 3.34
N GLY A 484 -11.05 29.45 2.96
CA GLY A 484 -10.21 30.67 2.98
C GLY A 484 -9.90 31.20 4.39
N MET A 485 -10.17 30.43 5.44
CA MET A 485 -9.92 30.84 6.83
C MET A 485 -8.49 30.55 7.30
N HIS A 486 -7.78 29.71 6.55
CA HIS A 486 -6.40 29.33 6.81
C HIS A 486 -5.56 29.50 5.53
N PRO A 487 -5.06 30.71 5.26
CA PRO A 487 -4.03 30.90 4.23
C PRO A 487 -2.83 30.01 4.55
N LEU A 488 -2.45 29.17 3.59
CA LEU A 488 -1.47 28.12 3.77
C LEU A 488 -0.54 28.03 2.56
N THR A 489 0.75 27.86 2.82
CA THR A 489 1.79 27.53 1.84
C THR A 489 2.59 26.32 2.33
N ASN A 490 3.25 25.61 1.43
CA ASN A 490 4.14 24.50 1.78
C ASN A 490 5.61 24.89 1.66
N TRP A 491 6.50 24.17 2.34
CA TRP A 491 7.94 24.48 2.31
C TRP A 491 8.56 24.35 0.93
N ASP A 492 8.08 23.43 0.10
CA ASP A 492 8.56 23.25 -1.28
C ASP A 492 7.99 24.26 -2.28
N GLU A 493 7.04 25.10 -1.84
CA GLU A 493 6.47 26.21 -2.61
C GLU A 493 7.13 27.56 -2.23
N LEU A 494 7.93 27.57 -1.16
CA LEU A 494 8.64 28.76 -0.68
C LEU A 494 10.08 28.77 -1.16
N ASP A 495 10.43 29.81 -1.94
CA ASP A 495 11.83 30.16 -2.14
C ASP A 495 12.34 30.93 -0.92
N LEU A 496 13.05 30.22 -0.03
CA LEU A 496 13.58 30.80 1.20
C LEU A 496 14.65 31.86 0.95
N GLN A 497 15.37 31.80 -0.18
CA GLN A 497 16.34 32.84 -0.53
C GLN A 497 15.62 34.10 -0.96
N GLN A 498 14.56 33.97 -1.76
CA GLN A 498 13.72 35.10 -2.15
C GLN A 498 13.02 35.71 -0.94
N VAL A 499 12.45 34.91 -0.04
CA VAL A 499 11.84 35.40 1.20
C VAL A 499 12.86 36.14 2.08
N ALA A 500 14.09 35.66 2.16
CA ALA A 500 15.15 36.32 2.93
C ALA A 500 15.66 37.62 2.28
N ALA A 501 15.60 37.72 0.95
CA ALA A 501 16.04 38.89 0.20
C ALA A 501 14.97 39.98 0.04
N ASP A 502 13.68 39.63 0.19
CA ASP A 502 12.57 40.56 0.05
C ASP A 502 12.36 41.38 1.34
N PRO A 503 12.59 42.71 1.35
CA PRO A 503 12.39 43.55 2.52
C PRO A 503 10.91 43.63 2.97
N ASN A 504 9.97 43.23 2.10
CA ASN A 504 8.54 43.17 2.38
C ASN A 504 8.06 41.78 2.82
N ALA A 505 8.96 40.82 3.00
CA ALA A 505 8.64 39.49 3.51
C ALA A 505 9.31 39.24 4.87
N VAL A 506 8.61 38.54 5.76
CA VAL A 506 9.15 38.14 7.07
C VAL A 506 8.83 36.69 7.34
N LEU A 507 9.87 35.87 7.52
CA LEU A 507 9.72 34.51 8.02
C LEU A 507 9.67 34.53 9.55
N VAL A 508 8.55 34.13 10.13
CA VAL A 508 8.29 34.20 11.58
C VAL A 508 8.24 32.80 12.20
N ASP A 509 9.11 32.57 13.17
CA ASP A 509 9.07 31.40 14.03
C ASP A 509 8.34 31.72 15.34
N VAL A 510 7.18 31.12 15.57
CA VAL A 510 6.35 31.38 16.76
C VAL A 510 6.56 30.37 17.89
N ARG A 511 7.60 29.53 17.79
CA ARG A 511 8.03 28.66 18.90
C ARG A 511 8.66 29.47 20.02
N GLU A 512 8.73 28.86 21.20
CA GLU A 512 9.44 29.44 22.34
C GLU A 512 10.95 29.40 22.10
N PRO A 513 11.74 30.38 22.59
CA PRO A 513 13.18 30.48 22.29
C PRO A 513 13.96 29.20 22.62
N ALA A 514 13.59 28.52 23.72
CA ALA A 514 14.22 27.27 24.13
C ALA A 514 14.03 26.12 23.11
N GLU A 515 12.98 26.14 22.30
CA GLU A 515 12.79 25.16 21.22
C GLU A 515 13.77 25.40 20.07
N LEU A 516 14.06 26.68 19.74
CA LEU A 516 14.99 27.04 18.66
C LEU A 516 16.41 26.59 19.01
N GLU A 517 16.81 26.71 20.28
CA GLU A 517 18.11 26.26 20.78
C GLU A 517 18.24 24.73 20.74
N LYS A 518 17.18 24.00 21.12
CA LYS A 518 17.23 22.54 21.25
C LYS A 518 17.02 21.78 19.94
N VAL A 519 16.16 22.30 19.07
CA VAL A 519 15.69 21.60 17.85
C VAL A 519 16.26 22.23 16.58
N GLY A 520 16.74 23.47 16.65
CA GLY A 520 17.17 24.27 15.50
C GLY A 520 16.05 25.15 14.95
N LYS A 521 16.40 25.98 13.96
CA LYS A 521 15.53 26.99 13.34
C LYS A 521 15.87 27.18 11.86
N VAL A 522 14.94 27.75 11.09
CA VAL A 522 15.20 28.13 9.71
C VAL A 522 16.09 29.38 9.69
N ALA A 523 17.10 29.41 8.83
CA ALA A 523 17.98 30.56 8.70
C ALA A 523 17.18 31.83 8.31
N GLY A 524 17.53 32.97 8.91
CA GLY A 524 16.87 34.25 8.62
C GLY A 524 15.50 34.45 9.27
N CYS A 525 14.96 33.50 10.05
CA CYS A 525 13.68 33.69 10.71
C CYS A 525 13.74 34.72 11.86
N VAL A 526 12.68 35.49 12.04
CA VAL A 526 12.42 36.31 13.22
C VAL A 526 11.63 35.48 14.23
N ASN A 527 12.08 35.40 15.48
CA ASN A 527 11.35 34.69 16.52
C ASN A 527 10.32 35.61 17.18
N MET A 528 9.04 35.24 17.10
CA MET A 528 7.93 35.94 17.75
C MET A 528 7.06 34.91 18.50
N PRO A 529 7.47 34.50 19.72
CA PRO A 529 6.82 33.42 20.45
C PRO A 529 5.31 33.62 20.57
N LEU A 530 4.53 32.56 20.37
CA LEU A 530 3.07 32.64 20.40
C LEU A 530 2.53 33.20 21.75
N SER A 531 3.23 32.92 22.85
CA SER A 531 2.89 33.37 24.20
C SER A 531 2.89 34.90 24.36
N SER A 532 3.76 35.60 23.64
CA SER A 532 3.90 37.07 23.67
C SER A 532 3.44 37.76 22.38
N LEU A 533 3.08 37.00 21.35
CA LEU A 533 2.73 37.50 20.01
C LEU A 533 1.65 38.59 20.05
N ARG A 534 0.59 38.40 20.82
CA ARG A 534 -0.53 39.36 20.87
C ARG A 534 -0.08 40.76 21.30
N GLN A 535 0.84 40.85 22.26
CA GLN A 535 1.40 42.12 22.70
C GLN A 535 2.30 42.72 21.61
N ALA A 536 3.15 41.89 21.00
CA ALA A 536 4.05 42.32 19.92
C ALA A 536 3.30 42.87 18.71
N LEU A 537 2.18 42.26 18.32
CA LEU A 537 1.33 42.74 17.21
C LEU A 537 0.73 44.13 17.48
N GLY A 538 0.47 44.48 18.74
CA GLY A 538 -0.07 45.79 19.11
C GLY A 538 0.92 46.94 18.88
N THR A 539 2.22 46.63 18.82
CA THR A 539 3.29 47.61 18.60
C THR A 539 3.94 47.51 17.22
N LEU A 540 3.61 46.47 16.45
CA LEU A 540 4.22 46.20 15.15
C LEU A 540 3.65 47.15 14.08
N GLN A 541 4.51 47.93 13.44
CA GLN A 541 4.11 48.99 12.50
C GLN A 541 4.11 48.54 11.03
N ASP A 542 4.75 47.41 10.72
CA ASP A 542 5.01 46.92 9.37
C ASP A 542 3.80 46.21 8.72
N LYS A 543 2.65 46.89 8.64
CA LYS A 543 1.40 46.27 8.14
C LYS A 543 1.42 45.85 6.67
N ASP A 544 2.29 46.46 5.87
CA ASP A 544 2.43 46.17 4.44
C ASP A 544 3.29 44.93 4.14
N LYS A 545 3.93 44.34 5.18
CA LYS A 545 4.75 43.14 5.01
C LYS A 545 3.91 41.88 4.97
N LYS A 546 4.39 40.90 4.21
CA LYS A 546 3.86 39.54 4.18
C LYS A 546 4.58 38.66 5.19
N TYR A 547 3.83 38.08 6.12
CA TYR A 547 4.35 37.24 7.20
C TYR A 547 4.17 35.75 6.89
N TYR A 548 5.27 35.03 6.73
CA TYR A 548 5.31 33.57 6.59
C TYR A 548 5.51 32.95 7.97
N VAL A 549 4.44 32.43 8.55
CA VAL A 549 4.41 32.04 9.96
C VAL A 549 4.54 30.52 10.10
N TYR A 550 5.50 30.04 10.89
CA TYR A 550 5.63 28.63 11.19
C TYR A 550 5.85 28.39 12.68
N CYS A 551 5.55 27.17 13.13
CA CYS A 551 5.90 26.68 14.46
C CYS A 551 6.49 25.27 14.34
N GLN A 552 6.54 24.46 15.41
CA GLN A 552 7.07 23.10 15.32
C GLN A 552 6.31 22.18 14.33
N VAL A 553 4.98 22.18 14.40
CA VAL A 553 4.10 21.22 13.68
C VAL A 553 2.95 21.87 12.90
N GLY A 554 2.94 23.20 12.77
CA GLY A 554 1.89 23.99 12.11
C GLY A 554 0.72 24.45 13.00
N LEU A 555 0.42 23.78 14.11
CA LEU A 555 -0.72 24.15 14.98
C LEU A 555 -0.60 25.56 15.58
N ARG A 556 0.51 25.85 16.26
CA ARG A 556 0.76 27.19 16.85
C ARG A 556 0.95 28.25 15.76
N GLY A 557 1.51 27.86 14.61
CA GLY A 557 1.62 28.72 13.43
C GLY A 557 0.26 29.13 12.89
N TYR A 558 -0.71 28.21 12.83
CA TYR A 558 -2.10 28.53 12.48
C TYR A 558 -2.71 29.53 13.47
N VAL A 559 -2.59 29.27 14.78
CA VAL A 559 -3.10 30.19 15.81
C VAL A 559 -2.49 31.59 15.66
N ALA A 560 -1.17 31.67 15.47
CA ALA A 560 -0.48 32.93 15.23
C ALA A 560 -0.98 33.61 13.95
N THR A 561 -1.11 32.87 12.84
CA THR A 561 -1.61 33.40 11.57
C THR A 561 -3.00 34.01 11.72
N ARG A 562 -3.89 33.37 12.49
CA ARG A 562 -5.20 33.95 12.82
C ARG A 562 -5.08 35.25 13.61
N GLN A 563 -4.13 35.35 14.55
CA GLN A 563 -3.87 36.60 15.28
C GLN A 563 -3.35 37.70 14.35
N PHE A 564 -2.40 37.41 13.45
CA PHE A 564 -1.92 38.37 12.45
C PHE A 564 -3.06 38.89 11.57
N LEU A 565 -3.83 37.98 10.95
CA LEU A 565 -4.92 38.35 10.04
C LEU A 565 -5.99 39.20 10.74
N GLN A 566 -6.37 38.85 11.97
CA GLN A 566 -7.37 39.60 12.75
C GLN A 566 -6.88 40.97 13.23
N ASN A 567 -5.57 41.22 13.22
CA ASN A 567 -4.96 42.53 13.49
C ASN A 567 -4.60 43.30 12.21
N GLY A 568 -5.04 42.81 11.04
CA GLY A 568 -4.89 43.47 9.75
C GLY A 568 -3.52 43.32 9.11
N PHE A 569 -2.76 42.27 9.44
CA PHE A 569 -1.52 41.91 8.76
C PHE A 569 -1.77 40.86 7.67
N ASP A 570 -1.00 40.89 6.57
CA ASP A 570 -0.99 39.79 5.59
C ASP A 570 -0.12 38.65 6.11
N ALA A 571 -0.75 37.52 6.46
CA ALA A 571 -0.05 36.37 7.02
C ALA A 571 -0.49 35.05 6.41
N ILE A 572 0.48 34.17 6.19
CA ILE A 572 0.31 32.84 5.65
C ILE A 572 1.02 31.82 6.55
N ASN A 573 0.33 30.74 6.90
CA ASN A 573 0.92 29.67 7.70
C ASN A 573 1.74 28.75 6.79
N VAL A 574 2.91 28.32 7.26
CA VAL A 574 3.71 27.29 6.58
C VAL A 574 3.31 25.91 7.09
N SER A 575 2.73 25.11 6.20
CA SER A 575 2.15 23.80 6.49
C SER A 575 3.14 22.84 7.14
N GLY A 576 2.68 22.11 8.16
CA GLY A 576 3.48 21.12 8.89
C GLY A 576 4.62 21.69 9.76
N GLY A 577 4.92 22.99 9.69
CA GLY A 577 5.90 23.65 10.54
C GLY A 577 7.34 23.15 10.34
N TYR A 578 8.21 23.42 11.32
CA TYR A 578 9.64 23.08 11.28
C TYR A 578 9.88 21.58 11.10
N LYS A 579 9.00 20.71 11.62
CA LYS A 579 9.12 19.27 11.38
C LYS A 579 9.01 18.91 9.90
N SER A 580 8.04 19.47 9.17
CA SER A 580 7.95 19.28 7.72
C SER A 580 9.14 19.93 6.98
N PHE A 581 9.70 21.04 7.47
CA PHE A 581 10.93 21.61 6.91
C PHE A 581 12.10 20.60 6.98
N GLN A 582 12.26 19.92 8.11
CA GLN A 582 13.28 18.89 8.30
C GLN A 582 13.08 17.68 7.38
N GLN A 583 11.84 17.37 7.01
CA GLN A 583 11.51 16.25 6.13
C GLN A 583 11.58 16.61 4.64
N ILE A 584 11.32 17.88 4.27
CA ILE A 584 11.16 18.32 2.87
C ILE A 584 12.41 19.04 2.34
N ILE A 585 13.06 19.86 3.18
CA ILE A 585 14.09 20.82 2.77
C ILE A 585 15.46 20.45 3.33
N SER A 586 15.57 20.15 4.63
CA SER A 586 16.87 19.84 5.25
C SER A 586 17.67 18.72 4.56
N PRO A 587 17.06 17.64 4.01
CA PRO A 587 17.82 16.61 3.30
C PRO A 587 18.42 17.07 1.96
N LYS A 588 18.05 18.26 1.48
CA LYS A 588 18.52 18.87 0.22
C LYS A 588 19.55 19.98 0.44
N LEU A 589 19.73 20.41 1.69
CA LEU A 589 20.76 21.37 2.12
C LEU A 589 22.02 20.61 2.48
#